data_AF-A0A953U372-F1
#
_entry.id   AF-A0A953U372-F1
#
_cell.length_a   1.000
_cell.length_b   1.000
_cell.length_c   1.000
_cell.angle_alpha   90.00
_cell.angle_beta   90.00
_cell.angle_gamma   90.00
#
_symmetry.space_group_name_H-M   'P 1'
#
loop_
_entity.id
_entity.type
_entity.pdbx_description
1 polymer ?
#
loop_
_entity_poly.entity_id
_entity_poly.type
_entity_poly.pdbx_seq_one_letter_code
_entity_poly.pdbx_strand_id
1 'polypeptide(L)'
;MWAACSHRKALKLLALLVFLLAPLARARADATLLLEEPYGRLGFFTGTGHVAVYLDRVCADSPLVLRRCAAGETGAVLGRYNNIAGYDWIAIPLLPYLYAVENPDEVPLLANPKLVAFLRNEYRKRHLEEIAPDDESGEPPAGNWTQLAGASYDRAIYGFTIATSEQQDDRLIALLNAQANRSRYRSLTRNCADFVREVINFYYPKALHRNIVADLGISTPKQMAKSLVKFSSRHPELHAARFVVPQVPGTMPRSTVAHGVAESLLKSKKYVLPLVAVQPVLAGCVAAAYIGGGRFDPKRDAMVLNPGSRPQPPLAAAERRNYENRLNLLLARTGAEESSGQSAKAWARLQAGAQPQFDEYGRPVLQMHIDEKLVNLGISRGNILTTPASPTLAGTALAARLHWELRSSSEAMVSARGIASDWNLLEQVLPPLRADLN
;
A
#
# COMPACT_ATOMS: atom_id res chain seq x y z
N MET A 1 -9.10 -50.64 -48.55
CA MET A 1 -9.84 -49.43 -48.10
C MET A 1 -10.38 -49.48 -46.66
N TRP A 2 -10.15 -50.55 -45.87
CA TRP A 2 -10.69 -50.66 -44.50
C TRP A 2 -9.75 -50.20 -43.37
N ALA A 3 -8.45 -50.00 -43.64
CA ALA A 3 -7.48 -49.57 -42.63
C ALA A 3 -7.54 -48.06 -42.32
N ALA A 4 -8.01 -47.23 -43.25
CA ALA A 4 -8.04 -45.77 -43.08
C ALA A 4 -9.19 -45.26 -42.19
N CYS A 5 -10.23 -46.07 -41.96
CA CYS A 5 -11.43 -45.67 -41.21
C CYS A 5 -11.25 -45.85 -39.69
N SER A 6 -10.39 -46.78 -39.25
CA SER A 6 -10.11 -47.05 -37.83
C SER A 6 -9.26 -45.94 -37.19
N HIS A 7 -8.24 -45.46 -37.90
CA HIS A 7 -7.36 -44.39 -37.39
C HIS A 7 -8.09 -43.07 -37.13
N ARG A 8 -9.07 -42.70 -37.95
CA ARG A 8 -9.82 -41.45 -37.74
C ARG A 8 -10.74 -41.50 -36.52
N LYS A 9 -11.23 -42.69 -36.14
CA LYS A 9 -12.06 -42.87 -34.93
C LYS A 9 -11.21 -42.88 -33.66
N ALA A 10 -10.05 -43.52 -33.70
CA ALA A 10 -9.08 -43.50 -32.60
C ALA A 10 -8.54 -42.09 -32.33
N LEU A 11 -8.24 -41.31 -33.38
CA LEU A 11 -7.75 -39.93 -33.25
C LEU A 11 -8.82 -38.99 -32.66
N LYS A 12 -10.10 -39.20 -33.01
CA LYS A 12 -11.23 -38.44 -32.44
C LYS A 12 -11.48 -38.77 -30.98
N LEU A 13 -11.33 -40.04 -30.58
CA LEU A 13 -11.47 -40.45 -29.17
C LEU A 13 -10.33 -39.90 -28.32
N LEU A 14 -9.10 -39.91 -28.85
CA LEU A 14 -7.93 -39.33 -28.18
C LEU A 14 -8.05 -37.81 -28.03
N ALA A 15 -8.52 -37.11 -29.06
CA ALA A 15 -8.78 -35.67 -29.00
C ALA A 15 -9.87 -35.31 -27.99
N LEU A 16 -10.92 -36.14 -27.86
CA LEU A 16 -11.97 -35.97 -26.86
C LEU A 16 -11.43 -36.18 -25.42
N LEU A 17 -10.54 -37.17 -25.23
CA LEU A 17 -9.90 -37.45 -23.94
C LEU A 17 -8.90 -36.36 -23.54
N VAL A 18 -8.17 -35.77 -24.50
CA VAL A 18 -7.28 -34.61 -24.26
C VAL A 18 -8.09 -33.35 -23.96
N PHE A 19 -9.29 -33.17 -24.53
CA PHE A 19 -10.20 -32.08 -24.18
C PHE A 19 -10.84 -32.26 -22.79
N LEU A 20 -11.09 -33.51 -22.36
CA LEU A 20 -11.60 -33.85 -21.03
C LEU A 20 -10.53 -33.81 -19.92
N LEU A 21 -9.24 -33.89 -20.30
CA LEU A 21 -8.09 -33.78 -19.39
C LEU A 21 -7.40 -32.42 -19.44
N ALA A 22 -7.87 -31.48 -20.27
CA ALA A 22 -7.47 -30.10 -20.14
C ALA A 22 -7.85 -29.65 -18.71
N PRO A 23 -6.89 -29.29 -17.85
CA PRO A 23 -7.28 -28.57 -16.66
C PRO A 23 -7.93 -27.30 -17.19
N LEU A 24 -9.25 -27.18 -17.01
CA LEU A 24 -9.88 -25.87 -16.94
C LEU A 24 -8.96 -25.13 -15.98
N ALA A 25 -8.17 -24.19 -16.52
CA ALA A 25 -7.42 -23.26 -15.71
C ALA A 25 -8.50 -22.59 -14.86
N ARG A 26 -8.74 -23.12 -13.65
CA ARG A 26 -9.63 -22.49 -12.69
C ARG A 26 -9.06 -21.10 -12.58
N ALA A 27 -9.80 -20.10 -13.05
CA ALA A 27 -9.23 -18.78 -13.08
C ALA A 27 -8.91 -18.44 -11.63
N ARG A 28 -7.63 -18.19 -11.42
CA ARG A 28 -7.05 -18.09 -10.09
C ARG A 28 -7.55 -16.79 -9.49
N ALA A 29 -8.00 -16.87 -8.24
CA ALA A 29 -8.27 -15.72 -7.40
C ALA A 29 -7.20 -15.69 -6.32
N ASP A 30 -6.93 -14.52 -5.75
CA ASP A 30 -5.97 -14.36 -4.68
C ASP A 30 -6.58 -13.51 -3.54
N ALA A 31 -6.27 -13.89 -2.30
CA ALA A 31 -6.54 -13.09 -1.12
C ALA A 31 -5.23 -12.63 -0.50
N THR A 32 -5.12 -11.33 -0.22
CA THR A 32 -3.92 -10.73 0.34
C THR A 32 -4.23 -10.08 1.68
N LEU A 33 -3.53 -10.52 2.73
CA LEU A 33 -3.50 -9.78 3.99
C LEU A 33 -2.57 -8.57 3.83
N LEU A 34 -3.11 -7.36 4.03
CA LEU A 34 -2.35 -6.12 4.03
C LEU A 34 -2.00 -5.72 5.47
N LEU A 35 -0.74 -5.88 5.86
CA LEU A 35 -0.21 -5.41 7.14
C LEU A 35 0.28 -3.97 6.99
N GLU A 36 -0.35 -3.07 7.72
CA GLU A 36 -0.12 -1.64 7.60
C GLU A 36 0.64 -1.09 8.78
N GLU A 37 1.76 -0.41 8.52
CA GLU A 37 2.59 0.13 9.57
C GLU A 37 1.87 1.20 10.41
N PRO A 38 2.09 1.26 11.73
CA PRO A 38 1.61 2.36 12.56
C PRO A 38 2.20 3.72 12.13
N TYR A 39 1.35 4.76 12.15
CA TYR A 39 1.74 6.15 11.94
C TYR A 39 1.06 7.11 12.92
N GLY A 40 1.59 8.33 13.00
CA GLY A 40 0.99 9.43 13.75
C GLY A 40 0.91 9.17 15.26
N ARG A 41 0.07 9.95 15.94
CA ARG A 41 -0.06 9.90 17.41
C ARG A 41 -0.58 8.54 17.89
N LEU A 42 -1.58 7.96 17.22
CA LEU A 42 -2.12 6.66 17.60
C LEU A 42 -1.08 5.54 17.41
N GLY A 43 -0.37 5.54 16.28
CA GLY A 43 0.72 4.61 16.03
C GLY A 43 1.87 4.75 17.03
N PHE A 44 2.20 5.97 17.44
CA PHE A 44 3.17 6.21 18.51
C PHE A 44 2.75 5.55 19.83
N PHE A 45 1.46 5.56 20.18
CA PHE A 45 0.97 4.96 21.42
C PHE A 45 0.83 3.44 21.36
N THR A 46 0.20 2.88 20.33
CA THR A 46 -0.08 1.44 20.30
C THR A 46 1.02 0.63 19.63
N GLY A 47 1.69 1.19 18.63
CA GLY A 47 2.68 0.50 17.80
C GLY A 47 2.13 -0.67 16.97
N THR A 48 0.81 -0.90 16.97
CA THR A 48 0.21 -2.14 16.42
C THR A 48 0.00 -2.11 14.91
N GLY A 49 -0.21 -0.93 14.33
CA GLY A 49 -0.58 -0.78 12.92
C GLY A 49 -2.06 -1.08 12.65
N HIS A 50 -2.38 -1.30 11.37
CA HIS A 50 -3.70 -1.72 10.89
C HIS A 50 -3.57 -2.99 10.02
N VAL A 51 -4.70 -3.64 9.73
CA VAL A 51 -4.70 -4.78 8.81
C VAL A 51 -6.02 -4.84 8.05
N ALA A 52 -5.92 -5.12 6.74
CA ALA A 52 -7.06 -5.26 5.83
C ALA A 52 -6.89 -6.50 4.94
N VAL A 53 -7.93 -6.89 4.20
CA VAL A 53 -7.85 -7.94 3.18
C VAL A 53 -8.08 -7.33 1.80
N TYR A 54 -7.14 -7.54 0.90
CA TYR A 54 -7.31 -7.25 -0.53
C TYR A 54 -7.73 -8.52 -1.26
N LEU A 55 -8.74 -8.41 -2.12
CA LEU A 55 -9.28 -9.51 -2.93
C LEU A 55 -9.25 -9.06 -4.40
N ASP A 56 -8.48 -9.75 -5.24
CA ASP A 56 -8.21 -9.33 -6.63
C ASP A 56 -9.37 -9.58 -7.60
N ARG A 57 -10.37 -10.34 -7.16
CA ARG A 57 -11.56 -10.69 -7.94
C ARG A 57 -12.90 -10.29 -7.32
N VAL A 58 -12.85 -9.69 -6.15
CA VAL A 58 -14.01 -9.08 -5.48
C VAL A 58 -13.87 -7.58 -5.59
N CYS A 59 -14.88 -6.94 -6.18
CA CYS A 59 -14.93 -5.50 -6.38
C CYS A 59 -16.07 -4.89 -5.56
N ALA A 60 -15.95 -3.60 -5.25
CA ALA A 60 -16.99 -2.84 -4.60
C ALA A 60 -17.98 -2.33 -5.67
N ASP A 61 -19.26 -2.64 -5.50
CA ASP A 61 -20.35 -1.96 -6.23
C ASP A 61 -20.64 -0.61 -5.60
N SER A 62 -20.64 -0.59 -4.26
CA SER A 62 -20.55 0.59 -3.41
C SER A 62 -19.60 0.27 -2.25
N PRO A 63 -19.24 1.25 -1.39
CA PRO A 63 -18.42 0.98 -0.22
C PRO A 63 -18.96 -0.11 0.73
N LEU A 64 -20.23 -0.51 0.57
CA LEU A 64 -20.97 -1.41 1.45
C LEU A 64 -21.55 -2.63 0.74
N VAL A 65 -21.34 -2.77 -0.57
CA VAL A 65 -21.87 -3.86 -1.38
C VAL A 65 -20.76 -4.43 -2.26
N LEU A 66 -20.55 -5.74 -2.17
CA LEU A 66 -19.56 -6.45 -2.96
C LEU A 66 -20.17 -7.05 -4.23
N ARG A 67 -19.36 -7.18 -5.26
CA ARG A 67 -19.67 -7.91 -6.48
C ARG A 67 -18.42 -8.58 -7.05
N ARG A 68 -18.59 -9.42 -8.06
CA ARG A 68 -17.44 -9.87 -8.87
C ARG A 68 -16.84 -8.68 -9.62
N CYS A 69 -15.54 -8.71 -9.77
CA CYS A 69 -14.85 -7.80 -10.67
C CYS A 69 -15.21 -8.07 -12.14
N ALA A 70 -15.39 -7.01 -12.90
CA ALA A 70 -15.40 -6.97 -14.35
C ALA A 70 -13.97 -7.02 -14.90
N ALA A 71 -13.84 -7.23 -16.21
CA ALA A 71 -12.55 -7.24 -16.88
C ALA A 71 -11.84 -5.88 -16.72
N GLY A 72 -10.57 -5.90 -16.31
CA GLY A 72 -9.75 -4.71 -16.12
C GLY A 72 -9.85 -4.07 -14.74
N GLU A 73 -10.77 -4.50 -13.88
CA GLU A 73 -10.83 -4.04 -12.49
C GLU A 73 -9.74 -4.71 -11.63
N THR A 74 -9.33 -4.00 -10.58
CA THR A 74 -8.19 -4.38 -9.74
C THR A 74 -8.58 -4.91 -8.37
N GLY A 75 -9.86 -5.22 -8.15
CA GLY A 75 -10.33 -5.70 -6.85
C GLY A 75 -10.54 -4.60 -5.80
N ALA A 76 -10.88 -5.04 -4.59
CA ALA A 76 -11.20 -4.16 -3.48
C ALA A 76 -10.47 -4.59 -2.20
N VAL A 77 -10.16 -3.59 -1.38
CA VAL A 77 -9.64 -3.74 -0.02
C VAL A 77 -10.81 -3.65 0.94
N LEU A 78 -11.00 -4.72 1.71
CA LEU A 78 -12.00 -4.84 2.76
C LEU A 78 -11.32 -4.58 4.10
N GLY A 79 -11.87 -3.63 4.86
CA GLY A 79 -11.37 -3.25 6.17
C GLY A 79 -12.48 -3.07 7.19
N ARG A 80 -12.15 -3.30 8.47
CA ARG A 80 -13.00 -2.95 9.62
C ARG A 80 -12.36 -1.79 10.36
N TYR A 81 -13.10 -0.70 10.48
CA TYR A 81 -12.64 0.54 11.11
C TYR A 81 -13.47 0.87 12.34
N ASN A 82 -12.90 1.69 13.22
CA ASN A 82 -13.63 2.23 14.35
C ASN A 82 -14.51 3.40 13.88
N ASN A 83 -15.82 3.27 14.07
CA ASN A 83 -16.81 4.34 13.92
C ASN A 83 -16.78 5.07 12.56
N ILE A 84 -17.05 4.34 11.47
CA ILE A 84 -17.32 4.95 10.15
C ILE A 84 -18.76 4.62 9.76
N ALA A 85 -19.63 5.63 9.81
CA ALA A 85 -21.08 5.56 9.50
C ALA A 85 -21.84 4.37 10.11
N GLY A 86 -21.35 3.82 11.24
CA GLY A 86 -21.98 2.67 11.90
C GLY A 86 -21.84 1.34 11.16
N TYR A 87 -20.95 1.22 10.17
CA TYR A 87 -20.71 -0.02 9.41
C TYR A 87 -19.60 -0.90 10.02
N ASP A 88 -19.73 -2.21 9.88
CA ASP A 88 -18.77 -3.19 10.44
C ASP A 88 -17.59 -3.45 9.49
N TRP A 89 -17.84 -3.40 8.19
CA TRP A 89 -16.82 -3.50 7.15
C TRP A 89 -17.13 -2.53 6.01
N ILE A 90 -16.07 -2.08 5.34
CA ILE A 90 -16.12 -1.18 4.19
C ILE A 90 -15.17 -1.73 3.12
N ALA A 91 -15.58 -1.63 1.86
CA ALA A 91 -14.80 -2.04 0.70
C ALA A 91 -14.41 -0.83 -0.15
N ILE A 92 -13.12 -0.66 -0.42
CA ILE A 92 -12.60 0.43 -1.26
C ILE A 92 -11.79 -0.17 -2.41
N PRO A 93 -11.97 0.26 -3.67
CA PRO A 93 -11.12 -0.19 -4.77
C PRO A 93 -9.63 -0.03 -4.45
N LEU A 94 -8.78 -0.97 -4.91
CA LEU A 94 -7.38 -1.06 -4.48
C LEU A 94 -6.61 0.26 -4.65
N LEU A 95 -6.73 0.89 -5.82
CA LEU A 95 -5.92 2.06 -6.12
C LEU A 95 -6.33 3.30 -5.29
N PRO A 96 -7.61 3.66 -5.17
CA PRO A 96 -8.05 4.69 -4.22
C PRO A 96 -7.70 4.39 -2.77
N TYR A 97 -7.79 3.11 -2.35
CA TYR A 97 -7.37 2.72 -1.01
C TYR A 97 -5.90 3.09 -0.75
N LEU A 98 -5.01 2.79 -1.70
CA LEU A 98 -3.58 3.05 -1.57
C LEU A 98 -3.23 4.53 -1.78
N TYR A 99 -3.85 5.21 -2.75
CA TYR A 99 -3.39 6.50 -3.26
C TYR A 99 -4.48 7.56 -3.46
N ALA A 100 -5.74 7.33 -3.06
CA ALA A 100 -6.85 8.28 -3.22
C ALA A 100 -7.06 8.81 -4.66
N VAL A 101 -6.56 8.10 -5.66
CA VAL A 101 -6.71 8.37 -7.09
C VAL A 101 -7.19 7.11 -7.81
N GLU A 102 -7.77 7.27 -8.98
CA GLU A 102 -8.39 6.17 -9.73
C GLU A 102 -7.53 5.66 -10.90
N ASN A 103 -6.50 6.42 -11.30
CA ASN A 103 -5.53 6.02 -12.31
C ASN A 103 -4.10 5.92 -11.73
N PRO A 104 -3.35 4.82 -11.97
CA PRO A 104 -1.97 4.70 -11.47
C PRO A 104 -1.04 5.82 -11.96
N ASP A 105 -1.30 6.40 -13.14
CA ASP A 105 -0.51 7.50 -13.70
C ASP A 105 -0.78 8.85 -13.03
N GLU A 106 -1.80 8.94 -12.16
CA GLU A 106 -2.14 10.12 -11.35
C GLU A 106 -1.55 10.05 -9.94
N VAL A 107 -0.91 8.94 -9.57
CA VAL A 107 -0.27 8.81 -8.25
C VAL A 107 0.82 9.88 -8.12
N PRO A 108 0.73 10.79 -7.13
CA PRO A 108 1.73 11.82 -6.93
C PRO A 108 3.11 11.22 -6.65
N LEU A 109 4.13 11.81 -7.27
CA LEU A 109 5.53 11.48 -7.02
C LEU A 109 5.95 11.82 -5.59
N LEU A 110 5.45 12.95 -5.06
CA LEU A 110 5.76 13.43 -3.72
C LEU A 110 4.49 13.86 -2.99
N ALA A 111 4.38 13.50 -1.72
CA ALA A 111 3.23 13.81 -0.88
C ALA A 111 3.57 14.80 0.24
N ASN A 112 2.67 15.74 0.49
CA ASN A 112 2.64 16.56 1.70
C ASN A 112 1.23 16.53 2.31
N PRO A 113 1.04 16.96 3.58
CA PRO A 113 -0.26 16.87 4.24
C PRO A 113 -1.38 17.58 3.48
N LYS A 114 -1.10 18.74 2.87
CA LYS A 114 -2.06 19.55 2.12
C LYS A 114 -2.59 18.81 0.88
N LEU A 115 -1.70 18.23 0.08
CA LEU A 115 -2.05 17.45 -1.10
C LEU A 115 -2.83 16.19 -0.72
N VAL A 116 -2.40 15.48 0.33
CA VAL A 116 -3.07 14.26 0.77
C VAL A 116 -4.49 14.55 1.26
N ALA A 117 -4.68 15.64 2.02
CA ALA A 117 -6.01 16.07 2.43
C ALA A 117 -6.90 16.41 1.23
N PHE A 118 -6.36 17.12 0.23
CA PHE A 118 -7.05 17.44 -1.01
C PHE A 118 -7.51 16.17 -1.76
N LEU A 119 -6.60 15.24 -2.06
CA LEU A 119 -6.93 14.03 -2.82
C LEU A 119 -7.96 13.15 -2.09
N ARG A 120 -7.82 13.00 -0.77
CA ARG A 120 -8.79 12.27 0.06
C ARG A 120 -10.17 12.91 0.02
N ASN A 121 -10.23 14.24 0.16
CA ASN A 121 -11.50 14.95 0.14
C ASN A 121 -12.20 14.84 -1.21
N GLU A 122 -11.44 14.95 -2.30
CA GLU A 122 -11.96 14.81 -3.66
C GLU A 122 -12.50 13.41 -3.92
N TYR A 123 -11.78 12.37 -3.50
CA TYR A 123 -12.28 11.00 -3.56
C TYR A 123 -13.54 10.81 -2.70
N ARG A 124 -13.55 11.37 -1.47
CA ARG A 124 -14.70 11.30 -0.56
C ARG A 124 -15.95 11.92 -1.16
N LYS A 125 -15.87 13.14 -1.70
CA LYS A 125 -17.00 13.83 -2.32
C LYS A 125 -17.63 13.01 -3.44
N ARG A 126 -16.82 12.28 -4.22
CA ARG A 126 -17.31 11.49 -5.36
C ARG A 126 -17.88 10.13 -4.97
N HIS A 127 -17.32 9.48 -3.95
CA HIS A 127 -17.58 8.05 -3.69
C HIS A 127 -17.97 7.70 -2.27
N LEU A 128 -17.72 8.57 -1.29
CA LEU A 128 -17.87 8.27 0.13
C LEU A 128 -18.80 9.24 0.87
N GLU A 129 -19.50 10.14 0.16
CA GLU A 129 -20.38 11.13 0.78
C GLU A 129 -21.49 10.48 1.61
N GLU A 130 -22.00 9.32 1.19
CA GLU A 130 -23.00 8.55 1.95
C GLU A 130 -22.51 8.05 3.32
N ILE A 131 -21.20 7.83 3.48
CA ILE A 131 -20.60 7.28 4.71
C ILE A 131 -19.71 8.29 5.46
N ALA A 132 -19.38 9.41 4.82
CA ALA A 132 -18.60 10.50 5.36
C ALA A 132 -19.11 11.83 4.75
N PRO A 133 -20.35 12.23 5.08
CA PRO A 133 -20.93 13.47 4.59
C PRO A 133 -20.20 14.68 5.18
N ASP A 134 -20.34 15.83 4.53
CA ASP A 134 -19.82 17.09 5.08
C ASP A 134 -20.37 17.35 6.49
N ASP A 135 -19.57 18.03 7.31
CA ASP A 135 -20.05 18.53 8.59
C ASP A 135 -20.96 19.75 8.40
N GLU A 136 -21.45 20.30 9.52
CA GLU A 136 -22.37 21.45 9.51
C GLU A 136 -21.79 22.70 8.83
N SER A 137 -20.47 22.78 8.66
CA SER A 137 -19.78 23.88 7.99
C SER A 137 -19.54 23.66 6.50
N GLY A 138 -19.95 22.51 5.95
CA GLY A 138 -19.66 22.14 4.56
C GLY A 138 -18.23 21.65 4.36
N GLU A 139 -17.52 21.35 5.45
CA GLU A 139 -16.15 20.85 5.42
C GLU A 139 -16.13 19.31 5.59
N PRO A 140 -15.03 18.64 5.22
CA PRO A 140 -14.93 17.19 5.38
C PRO A 140 -15.04 16.83 6.87
N PRO A 141 -15.79 15.77 7.22
CA PRO A 141 -16.06 15.47 8.62
C PRO A 141 -14.76 15.09 9.34
N ALA A 142 -14.68 15.34 10.65
CA ALA A 142 -13.59 14.77 11.43
C ALA A 142 -13.72 13.23 11.52
N GLY A 143 -12.61 12.53 11.73
CA GLY A 143 -12.62 11.12 12.12
C GLY A 143 -11.85 10.18 11.21
N ASN A 144 -12.24 8.90 11.28
CA ASN A 144 -11.43 7.79 10.75
C ASN A 144 -11.64 7.52 9.26
N TRP A 145 -12.57 8.20 8.58
CA TRP A 145 -12.83 8.01 7.15
C TRP A 145 -11.58 8.26 6.29
N THR A 146 -10.67 9.12 6.75
CA THR A 146 -9.38 9.38 6.07
C THR A 146 -8.50 8.14 5.93
N GLN A 147 -8.74 7.09 6.73
CA GLN A 147 -8.05 5.80 6.61
C GLN A 147 -8.56 4.94 5.44
N LEU A 148 -9.70 5.31 4.82
CA LEU A 148 -10.29 4.58 3.69
C LEU A 148 -9.60 4.88 2.36
N ALA A 149 -8.88 6.00 2.25
CA ALA A 149 -8.27 6.42 1.00
C ALA A 149 -6.84 6.95 1.24
N GLY A 150 -5.93 6.62 0.33
CA GLY A 150 -4.56 7.12 0.38
C GLY A 150 -3.71 6.54 1.52
N ALA A 151 -3.92 5.28 1.91
CA ALA A 151 -3.20 4.64 3.01
C ALA A 151 -1.67 4.68 2.81
N SER A 152 -1.20 4.58 1.58
CA SER A 152 0.24 4.63 1.24
C SER A 152 0.85 6.03 1.35
N TYR A 153 0.08 7.08 1.65
CA TYR A 153 0.66 8.39 2.01
C TYR A 153 1.16 8.43 3.45
N ASP A 154 0.52 7.68 4.34
CA ASP A 154 0.82 7.71 5.77
C ASP A 154 1.79 6.60 6.20
N ARG A 155 1.86 5.50 5.42
CA ARG A 155 2.52 4.26 5.85
C ARG A 155 2.93 3.32 4.74
N ALA A 156 3.93 2.49 5.04
CA ALA A 156 4.25 1.31 4.23
C ALA A 156 3.26 0.18 4.53
N ILE A 157 2.96 -0.63 3.52
CA ILE A 157 1.98 -1.72 3.60
C ILE A 157 2.60 -3.01 3.06
N TYR A 158 2.56 -4.08 3.83
CA TYR A 158 3.08 -5.39 3.44
C TYR A 158 1.95 -6.34 3.07
N GLY A 159 1.95 -6.81 1.83
CA GLY A 159 1.00 -7.80 1.33
C GLY A 159 1.50 -9.23 1.52
N PHE A 160 0.64 -10.09 2.04
CA PHE A 160 0.85 -11.54 2.15
C PHE A 160 -0.27 -12.25 1.40
N THR A 161 0.02 -12.66 0.16
CA THR A 161 -0.94 -13.24 -0.78
C THR A 161 -1.00 -14.75 -0.63
N ILE A 162 -2.20 -15.31 -0.71
CA ILE A 162 -2.48 -16.73 -0.87
C ILE A 162 -3.47 -16.92 -2.02
N ALA A 163 -3.33 -18.01 -2.77
CA ALA A 163 -4.32 -18.42 -3.74
C ALA A 163 -5.68 -18.65 -3.07
N THR A 164 -6.75 -18.38 -3.80
CA THR A 164 -8.13 -18.74 -3.51
C THR A 164 -8.79 -19.25 -4.80
N SER A 165 -10.11 -19.43 -4.80
CA SER A 165 -10.89 -19.81 -5.98
C SER A 165 -12.08 -18.90 -6.14
N GLU A 166 -12.53 -18.72 -7.38
CA GLU A 166 -13.70 -17.88 -7.66
C GLU A 166 -14.93 -18.33 -6.89
N GLN A 167 -15.13 -19.64 -6.73
CA GLN A 167 -16.28 -20.15 -5.99
C GLN A 167 -16.22 -19.78 -4.50
N GLN A 168 -15.01 -19.61 -3.93
CA GLN A 168 -14.87 -19.12 -2.56
C GLN A 168 -15.19 -17.63 -2.50
N ASP A 169 -14.72 -16.83 -3.46
CA ASP A 169 -15.04 -15.40 -3.53
C ASP A 169 -16.55 -15.16 -3.66
N ASP A 170 -17.24 -15.93 -4.50
CA ASP A 170 -18.70 -15.86 -4.66
C ASP A 170 -19.43 -16.09 -3.35
N ARG A 171 -18.99 -17.08 -2.58
CA ARG A 171 -19.58 -17.41 -1.29
C ARG A 171 -19.26 -16.32 -0.27
N LEU A 172 -18.07 -15.72 -0.31
CA LEU A 172 -17.73 -14.61 0.57
C LEU A 172 -18.60 -13.38 0.25
N ILE A 173 -18.76 -13.04 -1.03
CA ILE A 173 -19.63 -11.96 -1.49
C ILE A 173 -21.06 -12.17 -0.98
N ALA A 174 -21.62 -13.36 -1.22
CA ALA A 174 -22.97 -13.69 -0.76
C ALA A 174 -23.09 -13.60 0.77
N LEU A 175 -22.09 -14.09 1.50
CA LEU A 175 -22.07 -14.06 2.97
C LEU A 175 -22.02 -12.63 3.52
N LEU A 176 -21.18 -11.76 2.95
CA LEU A 176 -21.02 -10.38 3.45
C LEU A 176 -22.20 -9.50 3.05
N ASN A 177 -22.70 -9.62 1.82
CA ASN A 177 -23.88 -8.86 1.36
C ASN A 177 -25.17 -9.27 2.05
N ALA A 178 -25.29 -10.52 2.53
CA ALA A 178 -26.46 -10.97 3.28
C ALA A 178 -26.50 -10.45 4.73
N GLN A 179 -25.39 -9.90 5.25
CA GLN A 179 -25.33 -9.37 6.61
C GLN A 179 -25.87 -7.94 6.69
N ALA A 180 -26.43 -7.58 7.83
CA ALA A 180 -26.88 -6.20 8.09
C ALA A 180 -25.75 -5.15 8.13
N ASN A 181 -24.47 -5.60 8.10
CA ASN A 181 -23.26 -4.77 8.16
C ASN A 181 -23.30 -3.65 9.22
N ARG A 182 -23.68 -3.96 10.47
CA ARG A 182 -23.71 -2.98 11.57
C ARG A 182 -22.52 -3.15 12.49
N SER A 183 -21.80 -2.05 12.72
CA SER A 183 -20.59 -2.03 13.52
C SER A 183 -20.84 -2.57 14.93
N ARG A 184 -19.98 -3.50 15.35
CA ARG A 184 -19.87 -3.91 16.76
C ARG A 184 -18.41 -3.79 17.22
N TYR A 185 -17.70 -2.78 16.70
CA TYR A 185 -16.28 -2.62 16.90
C TYR A 185 -15.90 -2.60 18.38
N ARG A 186 -14.89 -3.40 18.75
CA ARG A 186 -14.26 -3.40 20.06
C ARG A 186 -12.76 -3.56 19.88
N SER A 187 -11.96 -2.60 20.33
CA SER A 187 -10.51 -2.58 20.10
C SER A 187 -9.78 -3.87 20.50
N LEU A 188 -10.25 -4.57 21.54
CA LEU A 188 -9.58 -5.76 22.08
C LEU A 188 -10.11 -7.10 21.54
N THR A 189 -11.36 -7.15 21.07
CA THR A 189 -12.05 -8.41 20.79
C THR A 189 -12.78 -8.47 19.45
N ARG A 190 -12.93 -7.33 18.78
CA ARG A 190 -13.63 -7.19 17.50
C ARG A 190 -13.07 -6.01 16.73
N ASN A 191 -11.81 -6.14 16.34
CA ASN A 191 -11.03 -5.11 15.65
C ASN A 191 -10.71 -5.52 14.20
N CYS A 192 -9.84 -4.76 13.54
CA CYS A 192 -9.37 -5.03 12.18
C CYS A 192 -8.71 -6.42 12.03
N ALA A 193 -7.90 -6.85 12.99
CA ALA A 193 -7.24 -8.16 12.96
C ALA A 193 -8.23 -9.31 13.14
N ASP A 194 -9.29 -9.14 13.94
CA ASP A 194 -10.37 -10.12 14.02
C ASP A 194 -11.15 -10.23 12.72
N PHE A 195 -11.43 -9.11 12.05
CA PHE A 195 -12.09 -9.12 10.74
C PHE A 195 -11.25 -9.87 9.69
N VAL A 196 -9.96 -9.55 9.59
CA VAL A 196 -9.04 -10.23 8.67
C VAL A 196 -8.93 -11.72 9.00
N ARG A 197 -8.92 -12.07 10.30
CA ARG A 197 -8.97 -13.46 10.76
C ARG A 197 -10.25 -14.16 10.29
N GLU A 198 -11.41 -13.52 10.41
CA GLU A 198 -12.70 -14.05 9.95
C GLU A 198 -12.69 -14.31 8.44
N VAL A 199 -12.23 -13.34 7.64
CA VAL A 199 -12.18 -13.45 6.17
C VAL A 199 -11.17 -14.49 5.71
N ILE A 200 -9.92 -14.45 6.17
CA ILE A 200 -8.91 -15.42 5.71
C ILE A 200 -9.24 -16.84 6.20
N ASN A 201 -9.79 -17.01 7.42
CA ASN A 201 -10.20 -18.33 7.89
C ASN A 201 -11.46 -18.86 7.19
N PHE A 202 -12.27 -18.00 6.58
CA PHE A 202 -13.34 -18.43 5.70
C PHE A 202 -12.79 -19.16 4.46
N TYR A 203 -11.70 -18.63 3.87
CA TYR A 203 -11.01 -19.32 2.78
C TYR A 203 -10.25 -20.55 3.26
N TYR A 204 -9.49 -20.41 4.36
CA TYR A 204 -8.60 -21.44 4.89
C TYR A 204 -8.75 -21.58 6.40
N PRO A 205 -9.59 -22.52 6.87
CA PRO A 205 -9.85 -22.69 8.29
C PRO A 205 -8.56 -22.83 9.10
N LYS A 206 -8.46 -22.06 10.19
CA LYS A 206 -7.33 -22.04 11.13
C LYS A 206 -6.00 -21.50 10.56
N ALA A 207 -6.00 -20.85 9.40
CA ALA A 207 -4.81 -20.19 8.88
C ALA A 207 -4.32 -19.05 9.80
N LEU A 208 -5.27 -18.27 10.33
CA LEU A 208 -5.02 -17.15 11.23
C LEU A 208 -5.51 -17.46 12.65
N HIS A 209 -4.65 -17.18 13.63
CA HIS A 209 -4.93 -17.38 15.05
C HIS A 209 -4.33 -16.26 15.91
N ARG A 210 -5.03 -15.90 16.99
CA ARG A 210 -4.52 -14.99 18.02
C ARG A 210 -3.36 -15.63 18.80
N ASN A 211 -2.48 -14.81 19.36
CA ASN A 211 -1.44 -15.27 20.27
C ASN A 211 -1.88 -15.04 21.71
N ILE A 212 -2.17 -16.13 22.44
CA ILE A 212 -2.65 -16.04 23.82
C ILE A 212 -1.55 -15.51 24.75
N VAL A 213 -0.30 -15.86 24.48
CA VAL A 213 0.83 -15.56 25.38
C VAL A 213 1.47 -14.22 25.05
N ALA A 214 1.93 -14.02 23.81
CA ALA A 214 2.68 -12.81 23.45
C ALA A 214 1.79 -11.58 23.19
N ASP A 215 0.50 -11.79 22.90
CA ASP A 215 -0.46 -10.71 22.64
C ASP A 215 -1.61 -10.67 23.66
N LEU A 216 -1.48 -11.37 24.80
CA LEU A 216 -2.49 -11.42 25.87
C LEU A 216 -3.89 -11.83 25.35
N GLY A 217 -3.94 -12.65 24.30
CA GLY A 217 -5.19 -13.09 23.68
C GLY A 217 -5.84 -12.08 22.72
N ILE A 218 -5.22 -10.93 22.48
CA ILE A 218 -5.68 -9.91 21.53
C ILE A 218 -5.24 -10.30 20.12
N SER A 219 -6.13 -10.18 19.14
CA SER A 219 -5.78 -10.28 17.73
C SER A 219 -5.01 -9.02 17.32
N THR A 220 -3.73 -9.16 16.96
CA THR A 220 -2.89 -8.05 16.48
C THR A 220 -2.58 -8.18 14.98
N PRO A 221 -2.45 -7.05 14.25
CA PRO A 221 -2.05 -7.05 12.84
C PRO A 221 -0.79 -7.90 12.57
N LYS A 222 0.27 -7.70 13.36
CA LYS A 222 1.53 -8.44 13.21
C LYS A 222 1.35 -9.94 13.39
N GLN A 223 0.55 -10.36 14.37
CA GLN A 223 0.28 -11.78 14.61
C GLN A 223 -0.52 -12.42 13.48
N MET A 224 -1.46 -11.70 12.86
CA MET A 224 -2.20 -12.22 11.70
C MET A 224 -1.24 -12.49 10.53
N ALA A 225 -0.40 -11.50 10.17
CA ALA A 225 0.62 -11.67 9.13
C ALA A 225 1.58 -12.83 9.43
N LYS A 226 2.09 -12.89 10.67
CA LYS A 226 2.99 -13.96 11.13
C LYS A 226 2.35 -15.35 11.06
N SER A 227 1.07 -15.46 11.44
CA SER A 227 0.32 -16.72 11.38
C SER A 227 0.15 -17.17 9.94
N LEU A 228 -0.20 -16.25 9.03
CA LEU A 228 -0.35 -16.54 7.62
C LEU A 228 0.94 -17.04 6.98
N VAL A 229 2.06 -16.39 7.30
CA VAL A 229 3.38 -16.81 6.80
C VAL A 229 3.73 -18.21 7.27
N LYS A 230 3.48 -18.53 8.55
CA LYS A 230 3.72 -19.86 9.11
C LYS A 230 2.78 -20.92 8.54
N PHE A 231 1.52 -20.55 8.27
CA PHE A 231 0.55 -21.44 7.64
C PHE A 231 0.98 -21.75 6.20
N SER A 232 1.27 -20.72 5.42
CA SER A 232 1.66 -20.82 4.01
C SER A 232 2.95 -21.60 3.81
N SER A 233 3.93 -21.51 4.73
CA SER A 233 5.16 -22.31 4.64
C SER A 233 4.92 -23.82 4.76
N ARG A 234 3.75 -24.24 5.25
CA ARG A 234 3.33 -25.65 5.35
C ARG A 234 2.35 -26.05 4.25
N HIS A 235 1.92 -25.10 3.42
CA HIS A 235 0.90 -25.27 2.38
C HIS A 235 1.42 -24.66 1.06
N PRO A 236 2.40 -25.30 0.39
CA PRO A 236 2.98 -24.78 -0.86
C PRO A 236 1.98 -24.59 -1.98
N GLU A 237 0.86 -25.32 -1.96
CA GLU A 237 -0.25 -25.24 -2.91
C GLU A 237 -0.96 -23.87 -2.91
N LEU A 238 -0.75 -23.04 -1.88
CA LEU A 238 -1.29 -21.68 -1.83
C LEU A 238 -0.50 -20.71 -2.74
N HIS A 239 0.65 -21.15 -3.26
CA HIS A 239 1.66 -20.33 -3.95
C HIS A 239 1.80 -18.93 -3.34
N ALA A 240 2.11 -18.89 -2.06
CA ALA A 240 2.13 -17.64 -1.32
C ALA A 240 3.17 -16.67 -1.88
N ALA A 241 2.78 -15.39 -1.98
CA ALA A 241 3.64 -14.31 -2.43
C ALA A 241 3.68 -13.19 -1.39
N ARG A 242 4.76 -12.41 -1.41
CA ARG A 242 4.93 -11.27 -0.50
C ARG A 242 5.33 -10.04 -1.28
N PHE A 243 4.72 -8.91 -0.92
CA PHE A 243 5.10 -7.64 -1.48
C PHE A 243 5.01 -6.52 -0.44
N VAL A 244 5.55 -5.37 -0.80
CA VAL A 244 5.44 -4.13 -0.06
C VAL A 244 4.98 -3.01 -0.99
N VAL A 245 3.96 -2.29 -0.57
CA VAL A 245 3.59 -0.99 -1.13
C VAL A 245 4.33 0.07 -0.32
N PRO A 246 5.30 0.75 -0.92
CA PRO A 246 6.08 1.75 -0.20
C PRO A 246 5.23 2.97 0.11
N GLN A 247 5.51 3.59 1.26
CA GLN A 247 4.94 4.90 1.57
C GLN A 247 5.47 5.94 0.58
N VAL A 248 4.58 6.69 -0.06
CA VAL A 248 4.93 7.76 -0.98
C VAL A 248 5.89 8.75 -0.27
N PRO A 249 7.05 9.07 -0.87
CA PRO A 249 8.02 10.00 -0.30
C PRO A 249 7.49 11.44 -0.25
N GLY A 250 8.17 12.28 0.50
CA GLY A 250 7.84 13.70 0.65
C GLY A 250 7.93 14.14 2.10
N THR A 251 7.15 15.16 2.45
CA THR A 251 7.17 15.77 3.79
C THR A 251 6.22 15.11 4.77
N MET A 252 5.48 14.09 4.32
CA MET A 252 4.70 13.22 5.20
C MET A 252 5.61 12.52 6.24
N PRO A 253 5.22 12.45 7.53
CA PRO A 253 5.95 11.66 8.51
C PRO A 253 6.05 10.19 8.09
N ARG A 254 7.23 9.59 8.28
CA ARG A 254 7.43 8.17 7.96
C ARG A 254 6.78 7.26 8.98
N SER A 255 6.18 6.17 8.51
CA SER A 255 5.67 5.12 9.38
C SER A 255 6.78 4.39 10.13
N THR A 256 6.37 3.65 11.17
CA THR A 256 7.27 2.86 12.01
C THR A 256 6.91 1.38 11.95
N VAL A 257 7.87 0.50 12.26
CA VAL A 257 7.65 -0.94 12.19
C VAL A 257 6.50 -1.38 13.11
N ALA A 258 5.62 -2.25 12.61
CA ALA A 258 4.54 -2.81 13.41
C ALA A 258 5.08 -3.76 14.51
N HIS A 259 4.51 -3.62 15.70
CA HIS A 259 4.85 -4.38 16.90
C HIS A 259 3.62 -5.14 17.43
N GLY A 260 3.85 -6.33 18.00
CA GLY A 260 2.85 -7.02 18.83
C GLY A 260 2.74 -6.39 20.22
N VAL A 261 1.81 -6.84 21.07
CA VAL A 261 1.58 -6.20 22.38
C VAL A 261 2.81 -6.30 23.28
N ALA A 262 3.36 -7.50 23.47
CA ALA A 262 4.58 -7.69 24.28
C ALA A 262 5.78 -6.90 23.71
N GLU A 263 5.89 -6.81 22.38
CA GLU A 263 6.97 -6.06 21.74
C GLU A 263 6.83 -4.55 21.96
N SER A 264 5.62 -3.99 21.86
CA SER A 264 5.34 -2.60 22.17
C SER A 264 5.65 -2.26 23.63
N LEU A 265 5.31 -3.17 24.57
CA LEU A 265 5.61 -2.99 26.00
C LEU A 265 7.12 -2.97 26.28
N LEU A 266 7.90 -3.84 25.62
CA LEU A 266 9.35 -3.97 25.86
C LEU A 266 10.20 -2.96 25.10
N LYS A 267 9.88 -2.68 23.83
CA LYS A 267 10.71 -1.80 22.99
C LYS A 267 10.50 -0.32 23.27
N SER A 268 9.42 0.05 23.94
CA SER A 268 9.13 1.44 24.25
C SER A 268 9.57 1.81 25.67
N LYS A 269 10.55 2.71 25.79
CA LYS A 269 11.05 3.20 27.09
C LYS A 269 9.93 3.69 28.01
N LYS A 270 8.90 4.31 27.43
CA LYS A 270 7.71 4.81 28.15
C LYS A 270 6.87 3.72 28.84
N TYR A 271 6.93 2.47 28.37
CA TYR A 271 6.16 1.37 28.95
C TYR A 271 7.05 0.45 29.79
N VAL A 272 8.24 0.11 29.28
CA VAL A 272 9.13 -0.81 29.99
C VAL A 272 9.69 -0.21 31.29
N LEU A 273 10.00 1.09 31.33
CA LEU A 273 10.58 1.70 32.54
C LEU A 273 9.57 1.72 33.71
N PRO A 274 8.33 2.20 33.55
CA PRO A 274 7.33 2.07 34.60
C PRO A 274 7.01 0.61 34.94
N LEU A 275 6.93 -0.28 33.94
CA LEU A 275 6.61 -1.69 34.17
C LEU A 275 7.69 -2.40 35.00
N VAL A 276 8.96 -2.18 34.70
CA VAL A 276 10.09 -2.75 35.46
C VAL A 276 10.15 -2.15 36.87
N ALA A 277 9.86 -0.85 37.02
CA ALA A 277 9.89 -0.19 38.31
C ALA A 277 8.75 -0.66 39.25
N VAL A 278 7.54 -0.88 38.72
CA VAL A 278 6.35 -1.20 39.51
C VAL A 278 6.08 -2.71 39.58
N GLN A 279 6.37 -3.46 38.51
CA GLN A 279 6.03 -4.89 38.35
C GLN A 279 7.16 -5.67 37.64
N PRO A 280 8.34 -5.86 38.27
CA PRO A 280 9.51 -6.49 37.64
C PRO A 280 9.27 -7.94 37.23
N VAL A 281 8.46 -8.70 37.98
CA VAL A 281 8.10 -10.08 37.62
C VAL A 281 7.28 -10.12 36.33
N LEU A 282 6.28 -9.24 36.20
CA LEU A 282 5.48 -9.12 34.98
C LEU A 282 6.36 -8.71 33.79
N ALA A 283 7.30 -7.76 33.99
CA ALA A 283 8.26 -7.39 32.96
C ALA A 283 9.11 -8.58 32.49
N GLY A 284 9.59 -9.41 33.44
CA GLY A 284 10.31 -10.65 33.15
C GLY A 284 9.48 -11.66 32.36
N CYS A 285 8.21 -11.86 32.72
CA CYS A 285 7.29 -12.74 31.98
C CYS A 285 7.03 -12.24 30.55
N VAL A 286 6.81 -10.92 30.37
CA VAL A 286 6.62 -10.32 29.04
C VAL A 286 7.89 -10.46 28.21
N ALA A 287 9.07 -10.29 28.80
CA ALA A 287 10.36 -10.50 28.14
C ALA A 287 10.54 -11.96 27.68
N ALA A 288 10.25 -12.93 28.55
CA ALA A 288 10.29 -14.35 28.20
C ALA A 288 9.31 -14.70 27.06
N ALA A 289 8.08 -14.17 27.11
CA ALA A 289 7.08 -14.34 26.05
C ALA A 289 7.53 -13.75 24.70
N TYR A 290 8.18 -12.58 24.71
CA TYR A 290 8.72 -11.96 23.50
C TYR A 290 9.86 -12.77 22.89
N ILE A 291 10.81 -13.24 23.72
CA ILE A 291 11.94 -14.06 23.26
C ILE A 291 11.45 -15.40 22.70
N GLY A 292 10.58 -16.10 23.44
CA GLY A 292 10.02 -17.39 23.02
C GLY A 292 9.08 -17.29 21.82
N GLY A 293 8.48 -16.12 21.59
CA GLY A 293 7.55 -15.89 20.49
C GLY A 293 8.20 -15.94 19.10
N GLY A 294 9.50 -15.69 18.98
CA GLY A 294 10.23 -15.65 17.70
C GLY A 294 10.04 -14.34 16.91
N ARG A 295 11.10 -13.90 16.24
CA ARG A 295 11.14 -12.64 15.46
C ARG A 295 10.39 -12.78 14.14
N PHE A 296 9.58 -11.79 13.80
CA PHE A 296 8.89 -11.68 12.51
C PHE A 296 9.26 -10.35 11.86
N ASP A 297 9.82 -10.44 10.66
CA ASP A 297 10.16 -9.29 9.82
C ASP A 297 9.29 -9.32 8.55
N PRO A 298 8.35 -8.37 8.40
CA PRO A 298 7.48 -8.32 7.24
C PRO A 298 8.21 -7.94 5.94
N LYS A 299 9.42 -7.37 6.02
CA LYS A 299 10.24 -7.00 4.85
C LYS A 299 10.89 -8.19 4.18
N ARG A 300 11.00 -9.32 4.89
CA ARG A 300 11.77 -10.47 4.43
C ARG A 300 11.16 -11.07 3.16
N ASP A 301 11.97 -11.08 2.10
CA ASP A 301 11.63 -11.58 0.76
C ASP A 301 10.45 -10.82 0.11
N ALA A 302 10.16 -9.59 0.56
CA ALA A 302 9.08 -8.78 0.00
C ALA A 302 9.51 -8.12 -1.31
N MET A 303 8.69 -8.32 -2.34
CA MET A 303 8.81 -7.63 -3.63
C MET A 303 8.20 -6.23 -3.53
N VAL A 304 8.74 -5.23 -4.21
CA VAL A 304 8.18 -3.87 -4.24
C VAL A 304 7.06 -3.79 -5.28
N LEU A 305 5.86 -3.40 -4.84
CA LEU A 305 4.70 -3.14 -5.70
C LEU A 305 4.60 -1.63 -5.95
N ASN A 306 4.90 -1.19 -7.18
CA ASN A 306 4.63 0.19 -7.60
C ASN A 306 3.24 0.28 -8.25
N PRO A 307 2.61 1.48 -8.26
CA PRO A 307 1.34 1.71 -8.93
C PRO A 307 1.31 1.15 -10.37
N GLY A 308 0.24 0.44 -10.73
CA GLY A 308 0.02 -0.08 -12.08
C GLY A 308 1.03 -1.14 -12.56
N SER A 309 1.87 -1.68 -11.69
CA SER A 309 2.94 -2.62 -12.06
C SER A 309 2.83 -3.94 -11.31
N ARG A 310 3.50 -4.99 -11.83
CA ARG A 310 3.71 -6.24 -11.08
C ARG A 310 4.77 -6.02 -9.98
N PRO A 311 4.72 -6.79 -8.87
CA PRO A 311 5.77 -6.75 -7.85
C PRO A 311 7.16 -7.06 -8.42
N GLN A 312 8.17 -6.32 -7.97
CA GLN A 312 9.54 -6.38 -8.48
C GLN A 312 10.57 -6.51 -7.36
N PRO A 313 11.78 -7.01 -7.61
CA PRO A 313 12.82 -7.05 -6.59
C PRO A 313 13.14 -5.64 -6.06
N PRO A 314 13.47 -5.49 -4.76
CA PRO A 314 13.98 -4.24 -4.24
C PRO A 314 15.33 -3.88 -4.89
N LEU A 315 15.59 -2.58 -5.01
CA LEU A 315 16.83 -2.03 -5.53
C LEU A 315 18.01 -2.44 -4.64
N ALA A 316 19.05 -3.02 -5.23
CA ALA A 316 20.21 -3.48 -4.47
C ALA A 316 20.96 -2.30 -3.83
N ALA A 317 21.60 -2.56 -2.69
CA ALA A 317 22.33 -1.53 -1.92
C ALA A 317 23.40 -0.81 -2.75
N ALA A 318 24.16 -1.57 -3.55
CA ALA A 318 25.21 -1.04 -4.40
C ALA A 318 24.66 -0.17 -5.53
N GLU A 319 23.58 -0.61 -6.18
CA GLU A 319 22.90 0.14 -7.24
C GLU A 319 22.31 1.45 -6.70
N ARG A 320 21.71 1.42 -5.51
CA ARG A 320 21.20 2.62 -4.84
C ARG A 320 22.27 3.67 -4.60
N ARG A 321 23.42 3.27 -4.05
CA ARG A 321 24.57 4.16 -3.84
C ARG A 321 25.08 4.73 -5.17
N ASN A 322 25.06 3.94 -6.24
CA ASN A 322 25.41 4.42 -7.58
C ASN A 322 24.45 5.52 -8.05
N TYR A 323 23.13 5.28 -7.98
CA TYR A 323 22.13 6.30 -8.32
C TYR A 323 22.25 7.56 -7.45
N GLU A 324 22.50 7.41 -6.16
CA GLU A 324 22.68 8.55 -5.23
C GLU A 324 23.90 9.40 -5.63
N ASN A 325 25.04 8.76 -5.89
CA ASN A 325 26.25 9.44 -6.35
C ASN A 325 26.03 10.13 -7.71
N ARG A 326 25.38 9.44 -8.66
CA ARG A 326 25.05 10.01 -9.97
C ARG A 326 24.14 11.23 -9.84
N LEU A 327 23.15 11.19 -8.96
CA LEU A 327 22.22 12.31 -8.75
C LEU A 327 22.96 13.54 -8.23
N ASN A 328 23.82 13.36 -7.22
CA ASN A 328 24.60 14.47 -6.65
C ASN A 328 25.57 15.06 -7.68
N LEU A 329 26.24 14.23 -8.50
CA LEU A 329 27.10 14.69 -9.59
C LEU A 329 26.34 15.47 -10.67
N LEU A 330 25.13 15.01 -11.03
CA LEU A 330 24.28 15.64 -12.02
C LEU A 330 23.80 17.04 -11.57
N LEU A 331 23.40 17.17 -10.31
CA LEU A 331 22.95 18.44 -9.73
C LEU A 331 24.11 19.45 -9.61
N ALA A 332 25.28 19.00 -9.15
CA ALA A 332 26.47 19.85 -9.07
C ALA A 332 26.90 20.42 -10.43
N ARG A 333 26.70 19.67 -11.53
CA ARG A 333 27.07 20.11 -12.89
C ARG A 333 26.07 21.06 -13.54
N THR A 334 24.80 20.99 -13.16
CA THR A 334 23.73 21.80 -13.76
C THR A 334 23.57 23.16 -13.07
N GLY A 335 24.35 23.43 -12.02
CA GLY A 335 24.19 24.63 -11.17
C GLY A 335 22.88 24.64 -10.40
N ALA A 336 22.11 23.54 -10.44
CA ALA A 336 20.81 23.40 -9.82
C ALA A 336 20.97 22.79 -8.42
N GLU A 337 21.22 23.65 -7.42
CA GLU A 337 21.50 23.27 -6.01
C GLU A 337 22.74 22.37 -5.87
N GLU A 338 23.59 22.61 -4.86
CA GLU A 338 24.87 21.88 -4.68
C GLU A 338 24.67 20.40 -4.32
N SER A 339 23.45 19.98 -3.94
CA SER A 339 23.16 18.58 -3.59
C SER A 339 21.68 18.21 -3.72
N SER A 340 21.42 16.91 -3.87
CA SER A 340 20.06 16.34 -3.90
C SER A 340 19.24 16.66 -2.64
N GLY A 341 19.90 16.79 -1.49
CA GLY A 341 19.25 17.19 -0.23
C GLY A 341 18.83 18.65 -0.19
N GLN A 342 19.55 19.55 -0.87
CA GLN A 342 19.14 20.94 -1.02
C GLN A 342 17.93 21.05 -1.96
N SER A 343 17.91 20.33 -3.10
CA SER A 343 16.74 20.25 -3.98
C SER A 343 15.50 19.73 -3.24
N ALA A 344 15.65 18.73 -2.37
CA ALA A 344 14.55 18.22 -1.55
C ALA A 344 13.98 19.27 -0.58
N LYS A 345 14.85 20.11 0.03
CA LYS A 345 14.42 21.21 0.90
C LYS A 345 13.76 22.35 0.11
N ALA A 346 14.32 22.70 -1.05
CA ALA A 346 13.76 23.71 -1.95
C ALA A 346 12.35 23.30 -2.41
N TRP A 347 12.20 22.07 -2.89
CA TRP A 347 10.91 21.51 -3.26
C TRP A 347 9.92 21.53 -2.09
N ALA A 348 10.33 21.11 -0.89
CA ALA A 348 9.45 21.11 0.28
C ALA A 348 8.89 22.51 0.62
N ARG A 349 9.70 23.57 0.44
CA ARG A 349 9.26 24.97 0.64
C ARG A 349 8.25 25.40 -0.43
N LEU A 350 8.54 25.11 -1.70
CA LEU A 350 7.64 25.42 -2.82
C LEU A 350 6.29 24.69 -2.65
N GLN A 351 6.33 23.39 -2.34
CA GLN A 351 5.14 22.57 -2.17
C GLN A 351 4.26 23.03 -0.99
N ALA A 352 4.86 23.60 0.06
CA ALA A 352 4.13 24.13 1.21
C ALA A 352 3.25 25.35 0.85
N GLY A 353 3.75 26.22 -0.03
CA GLY A 353 3.02 27.39 -0.52
C GLY A 353 2.02 27.10 -1.66
N ALA A 354 2.21 25.98 -2.37
CA ALA A 354 1.38 25.62 -3.51
C ALA A 354 -0.05 25.19 -3.12
N GLN A 355 -1.01 25.40 -4.03
CA GLN A 355 -2.40 24.95 -3.92
C GLN A 355 -2.62 23.70 -4.78
N PRO A 356 -3.06 22.57 -4.20
CA PRO A 356 -3.43 21.40 -4.99
C PRO A 356 -4.74 21.64 -5.75
N GLN A 357 -4.77 21.26 -7.02
CA GLN A 357 -5.92 21.36 -7.91
C GLN A 357 -5.91 20.18 -8.90
N PHE A 358 -6.92 20.10 -9.76
CA PHE A 358 -6.91 19.25 -10.94
C PHE A 358 -6.73 20.12 -12.20
N ASP A 359 -6.04 19.57 -13.21
CA ASP A 359 -6.01 20.16 -14.55
C ASP A 359 -7.34 19.92 -15.31
N GLU A 360 -7.44 20.43 -16.53
CA GLU A 360 -8.61 20.26 -17.39
C GLU A 360 -8.94 18.79 -17.73
N TYR A 361 -8.00 17.87 -17.52
CA TYR A 361 -8.15 16.43 -17.73
C TYR A 361 -8.42 15.67 -16.43
N GLY A 362 -8.60 16.37 -15.30
CA GLY A 362 -8.84 15.76 -13.99
C GLY A 362 -7.58 15.22 -13.31
N ARG A 363 -6.37 15.52 -13.82
CA ARG A 363 -5.12 15.02 -13.24
C ARG A 363 -4.59 15.99 -12.18
N PRO A 364 -3.98 15.50 -11.09
CA PRO A 364 -3.56 16.36 -10.00
C PRO A 364 -2.39 17.26 -10.41
N VAL A 365 -2.49 18.53 -10.03
CA VAL A 365 -1.47 19.57 -10.25
C VAL A 365 -1.25 20.38 -8.97
N LEU A 366 -0.10 21.03 -8.89
CA LEU A 366 0.19 22.06 -7.90
C LEU A 366 0.26 23.42 -8.56
N GLN A 367 -0.64 24.30 -8.16
CA GLN A 367 -0.66 25.71 -8.54
C GLN A 367 0.25 26.50 -7.59
N MET A 368 1.19 27.26 -8.13
CA MET A 368 2.11 28.09 -7.35
C MET A 368 2.45 29.39 -8.06
N HIS A 369 2.84 30.40 -7.29
CA HIS A 369 3.37 31.65 -7.81
C HIS A 369 4.88 31.51 -7.96
N ILE A 370 5.38 31.71 -9.18
CA ILE A 370 6.81 31.83 -9.45
C ILE A 370 6.99 33.22 -10.05
N ASP A 371 7.72 34.06 -9.33
CA ASP A 371 7.76 35.50 -9.56
C ASP A 371 6.32 36.06 -9.57
N GLU A 372 5.92 36.76 -10.65
CA GLU A 372 4.59 37.34 -10.83
C GLU A 372 3.65 36.45 -11.67
N LYS A 373 3.99 35.17 -11.89
CA LYS A 373 3.22 34.26 -12.74
C LYS A 373 2.65 33.09 -11.96
N LEU A 374 1.37 32.82 -12.21
CA LEU A 374 0.71 31.60 -11.76
C LEU A 374 1.11 30.44 -12.66
N VAL A 375 1.66 29.38 -12.07
CA VAL A 375 2.14 28.19 -12.77
C VAL A 375 1.48 26.96 -12.18
N ASN A 376 0.95 26.09 -13.04
CA ASN A 376 0.47 24.76 -12.67
C ASN A 376 1.51 23.72 -13.05
N LEU A 377 1.98 22.93 -12.09
CA LEU A 377 2.90 21.82 -12.31
C LEU A 377 2.18 20.49 -12.10
N GLY A 378 2.25 19.60 -13.09
CA GLY A 378 1.86 18.20 -12.89
C GLY A 378 2.73 17.48 -11.85
N ILE A 379 2.12 16.68 -10.99
CA ILE A 379 2.83 16.04 -9.87
C ILE A 379 2.91 14.53 -9.94
N SER A 380 2.41 13.92 -11.02
CA SER A 380 2.46 12.48 -11.25
C SER A 380 3.34 12.15 -12.45
N ARG A 381 3.67 10.87 -12.63
CA ARG A 381 4.45 10.43 -13.82
C ARG A 381 3.71 10.75 -15.12
N GLY A 382 2.38 10.70 -15.11
CA GLY A 382 1.55 10.94 -16.28
C GLY A 382 1.44 12.41 -16.70
N ASN A 383 1.80 13.38 -15.84
CA ASN A 383 1.62 14.79 -16.16
C ASN A 383 2.75 15.76 -15.74
N ILE A 384 3.81 15.30 -15.07
CA ILE A 384 4.90 16.20 -14.63
C ILE A 384 5.60 16.93 -15.77
N LEU A 385 5.57 16.38 -16.99
CA LEU A 385 6.16 16.97 -18.19
C LEU A 385 5.13 17.59 -19.15
N THR A 386 3.83 17.49 -18.86
CA THR A 386 2.78 17.89 -19.81
C THR A 386 2.26 19.30 -19.58
N THR A 387 2.48 19.86 -18.40
CA THR A 387 2.06 21.23 -18.07
C THR A 387 3.08 22.27 -18.54
N PRO A 388 2.68 23.48 -18.96
CA PRO A 388 3.59 24.59 -19.36
C PRO A 388 4.52 25.13 -18.25
N ALA A 389 4.69 24.40 -17.15
CA ALA A 389 5.58 24.75 -16.06
C ALA A 389 7.05 24.76 -16.52
N SER A 390 7.87 25.57 -15.85
CA SER A 390 9.30 25.64 -16.12
C SER A 390 9.95 24.25 -15.97
N PRO A 391 10.76 23.77 -16.95
CA PRO A 391 11.53 22.53 -16.82
C PRO A 391 12.37 22.48 -15.54
N THR A 392 12.85 23.63 -15.06
CA THR A 392 13.57 23.75 -13.79
C THR A 392 12.73 23.27 -12.62
N LEU A 393 11.44 23.61 -12.57
CA LEU A 393 10.55 23.23 -11.48
C LEU A 393 10.29 21.72 -11.47
N ALA A 394 10.01 21.14 -12.64
CA ALA A 394 9.88 19.69 -12.80
C ALA A 394 11.18 18.97 -12.41
N GLY A 395 12.33 19.51 -12.81
CA GLY A 395 13.66 19.02 -12.43
C GLY A 395 13.90 19.04 -10.92
N THR A 396 13.55 20.12 -10.23
CA THR A 396 13.65 20.20 -8.77
C THR A 396 12.75 19.16 -8.08
N ALA A 397 11.51 18.97 -8.57
CA ALA A 397 10.58 17.97 -8.03
C ALA A 397 11.10 16.54 -8.23
N LEU A 398 11.62 16.21 -9.40
CA LEU A 398 12.16 14.89 -9.74
C LEU A 398 13.46 14.60 -8.99
N ALA A 399 14.34 15.59 -8.85
CA ALA A 399 15.54 15.48 -8.02
C ALA A 399 15.20 15.25 -6.55
N ALA A 400 14.20 15.98 -6.02
CA ALA A 400 13.69 15.77 -4.67
C ALA A 400 13.12 14.35 -4.51
N ARG A 401 12.31 13.88 -5.46
CA ARG A 401 11.75 12.52 -5.49
C ARG A 401 12.84 11.45 -5.39
N LEU A 402 13.84 11.53 -6.26
CA LEU A 402 14.96 10.60 -6.27
C LEU A 402 15.78 10.69 -4.97
N HIS A 403 16.01 11.90 -4.45
CA HIS A 403 16.67 12.07 -3.15
C HIS A 403 15.96 11.27 -2.05
N TRP A 404 14.64 11.42 -1.91
CA TRP A 404 13.88 10.74 -0.87
C TRP A 404 13.89 9.20 -1.02
N GLU A 405 13.82 8.69 -2.25
CA GLU A 405 13.81 7.25 -2.50
C GLU A 405 15.19 6.61 -2.33
N LEU A 406 16.28 7.33 -2.62
CA LEU A 406 17.63 6.78 -2.56
C LEU A 406 18.25 6.79 -1.15
N ARG A 407 17.61 7.44 -0.16
CA ARG A 407 18.08 7.41 1.24
C ARG A 407 18.18 5.99 1.78
N SER A 408 19.17 5.74 2.62
CA SER A 408 19.43 4.42 3.23
C SER A 408 18.23 3.82 3.99
N SER A 409 17.35 4.66 4.55
CA SER A 409 16.12 4.21 5.22
C SER A 409 15.09 3.54 4.28
N SER A 410 15.26 3.67 2.97
CA SER A 410 14.33 3.22 1.93
C SER A 410 14.74 1.89 1.28
N GLU A 411 15.77 1.22 1.81
CA GLU A 411 16.43 0.06 1.18
C GLU A 411 15.51 -1.09 0.74
N ALA A 412 14.43 -1.35 1.48
CA ALA A 412 13.47 -2.41 1.16
C ALA A 412 12.20 -1.90 0.45
N MET A 413 12.16 -0.63 0.04
CA MET A 413 10.93 0.07 -0.35
C MET A 413 10.94 0.60 -1.78
N VAL A 414 12.02 0.37 -2.53
CA VAL A 414 12.22 0.97 -3.84
C VAL A 414 12.60 -0.10 -4.84
N SER A 415 12.05 -0.04 -6.05
CA SER A 415 12.39 -0.95 -7.15
C SER A 415 13.34 -0.27 -8.16
N ALA A 416 14.18 -1.06 -8.83
CA ALA A 416 15.07 -0.56 -9.87
C ALA A 416 14.32 0.12 -11.03
N ARG A 417 13.19 -0.47 -11.46
CA ARG A 417 12.35 0.12 -12.52
C ARG A 417 11.71 1.44 -12.10
N GLY A 418 11.28 1.56 -10.84
CA GLY A 418 10.73 2.81 -10.32
C GLY A 418 11.74 3.94 -10.37
N ILE A 419 12.98 3.68 -9.93
CA ILE A 419 14.08 4.65 -10.02
C ILE A 419 14.44 4.95 -11.47
N ALA A 420 14.56 3.95 -12.33
CA ALA A 420 14.86 4.18 -13.74
C ALA A 420 13.79 5.04 -14.43
N SER A 421 12.51 4.82 -14.11
CA SER A 421 11.42 5.66 -14.62
C SER A 421 11.53 7.11 -14.15
N ASP A 422 11.79 7.33 -12.86
CA ASP A 422 11.94 8.68 -12.31
C ASP A 422 13.21 9.38 -12.84
N TRP A 423 14.27 8.61 -13.09
CA TRP A 423 15.52 9.07 -13.69
C TRP A 423 15.33 9.52 -15.15
N ASN A 424 14.61 8.73 -15.95
CA ASN A 424 14.31 9.08 -17.34
C ASN A 424 13.46 10.36 -17.46
N LEU A 425 12.58 10.62 -16.48
CA LEU A 425 11.85 11.89 -16.42
C LEU A 425 12.79 13.05 -16.07
N LEU A 426 13.73 12.84 -15.14
CA LEU A 426 14.71 13.87 -14.75
C LEU A 426 15.63 14.25 -15.93
N GLU A 427 16.09 13.28 -16.71
CA GLU A 427 16.96 13.54 -17.89
C GLU A 427 16.26 14.34 -18.99
N GLN A 428 14.92 14.28 -19.08
CA GLN A 428 14.16 15.05 -20.07
C GLN A 428 14.00 16.54 -19.72
N VAL A 429 14.13 16.90 -18.45
CA VAL A 429 13.91 18.28 -17.97
C VAL A 429 15.20 19.03 -17.64
N LEU A 430 16.31 18.29 -17.48
CA LEU A 430 17.61 18.91 -17.33
C LEU A 430 18.14 19.35 -18.70
N PRO A 431 18.90 20.46 -18.76
CA PRO A 431 19.56 20.86 -20.00
C PRO A 431 20.39 19.70 -20.56
N PRO A 432 20.43 19.50 -21.89
CA PRO A 432 21.28 18.49 -22.48
C PRO A 432 22.71 18.68 -21.98
N LEU A 433 23.34 17.58 -21.56
CA LEU A 433 24.76 17.57 -21.18
C LEU A 433 25.53 18.27 -22.30
N ARG A 434 26.11 19.44 -22.04
CA ARG A 434 27.11 20.02 -22.94
C ARG A 434 28.23 18.99 -23.01
N ALA A 435 28.34 18.33 -24.16
CA ALA A 435 29.49 17.51 -24.51
C ALA A 435 30.68 18.43 -24.85
N ASP A 436 31.07 19.26 -23.89
CA ASP A 436 32.24 20.12 -24.01
C ASP A 436 33.35 19.49 -23.17
N LEU A 437 33.99 18.45 -23.69
CA LEU A 437 35.39 18.08 -23.44
C LEU A 437 35.86 17.16 -24.58
N ASN A 438 36.28 17.79 -25.69
CA ASN A 438 37.41 17.30 -26.47
C ASN A 438 38.72 17.74 -25.79
#